data_AF-A0A166L9G2-F1
#
_entry.id   AF-A0A166L9G2-F1
#
_cell.length_a   1.000
_cell.length_b   1.000
_cell.length_c   1.000
_cell.angle_alpha   90.00
_cell.angle_beta   90.00
_cell.angle_gamma   90.00
#
_symmetry.space_group_name_H-M   'P 1'
#
loop_
_entity.id
_entity.type
_entity.pdbx_description
1 polymer ?
#
loop_
_entity_poly.entity_id
_entity_poly.type
_entity_poly.pdbx_seq_one_letter_code
_entity_poly.pdbx_strand_id
1 'polypeptide(L)'
;MASDPLSQDLLYERAEIHKSCKSFETVINTLNDYCEAAGSMLALQKKLARALRDTASLRVTGAIPANALSASANIFDIMSDIDGKFGKIADKECDSISSEVKKWFKKLAKEEKVHDERISNANARI
;
A
#
# COMPACT_ATOMS: atom_id res chain seq x y z
N MET A 1 -26.39 -26.00 12.27
CA MET A 1 -26.24 -24.59 11.90
C MET A 1 -25.43 -23.93 13.01
N ALA A 2 -24.12 -23.80 12.81
CA ALA A 2 -23.26 -23.12 13.77
C ALA A 2 -23.44 -21.61 13.56
N SER A 3 -23.97 -20.93 14.57
CA SER A 3 -23.94 -19.46 14.64
C SER A 3 -22.48 -19.02 14.64
N ASP A 4 -22.10 -18.24 13.64
CA ASP A 4 -20.79 -17.59 13.56
C ASP A 4 -20.56 -16.76 14.85
N PRO A 5 -19.48 -16.96 15.63
CA PRO A 5 -19.26 -16.27 16.90
C PRO A 5 -19.11 -14.75 16.77
N LEU A 6 -18.99 -14.24 15.54
CA LEU A 6 -18.88 -12.82 15.20
C LEU A 6 -20.23 -12.09 15.11
N SER A 7 -21.35 -12.80 15.19
CA SER A 7 -22.69 -12.23 15.07
C SER A 7 -23.34 -11.90 16.42
N GLN A 8 -22.57 -11.51 17.42
CA GLN A 8 -23.14 -10.71 18.51
C GLN A 8 -23.35 -9.30 17.93
N ASP A 9 -24.58 -8.77 18.02
CA ASP A 9 -24.87 -7.36 17.72
C ASP A 9 -24.08 -6.46 18.69
N LEU A 10 -22.81 -6.27 18.39
CA LEU A 10 -21.93 -5.34 19.08
C LEU A 10 -22.33 -3.94 18.57
N LEU A 11 -23.07 -3.24 19.40
CA LEU A 11 -23.37 -1.82 19.21
C LEU A 11 -22.07 -1.04 19.47
N TYR A 12 -21.44 -0.59 18.39
CA TYR A 12 -20.28 0.30 18.47
C TYR A 12 -20.71 1.76 18.50
N GLU A 13 -20.02 2.57 19.30
CA GLU A 13 -20.28 4.01 19.31
C GLU A 13 -19.78 4.67 18.03
N ARG A 14 -20.45 5.74 17.58
CA ARG A 14 -20.03 6.51 16.38
C ARG A 14 -18.56 6.90 16.43
N ALA A 15 -18.09 7.32 17.60
CA ALA A 15 -16.70 7.72 17.82
C ALA A 15 -15.71 6.56 17.54
N GLU A 16 -16.04 5.33 17.92
CA GLU A 16 -15.22 4.15 17.68
C GLU A 16 -15.19 3.78 16.18
N ILE A 17 -16.32 3.94 15.48
CA ILE A 17 -16.42 3.74 14.04
C ILE A 17 -15.53 4.76 13.31
N HIS A 18 -15.64 6.06 13.63
CA HIS A 18 -14.83 7.10 13.02
C HIS A 18 -13.33 6.94 13.32
N LYS A 19 -12.97 6.48 14.52
CA LYS A 19 -11.59 6.12 14.86
C LYS A 19 -11.06 5.00 13.95
N SER A 20 -11.89 3.99 13.67
CA SER A 20 -11.55 2.92 12.73
C SER A 20 -11.38 3.43 11.30
N CYS A 21 -12.24 4.34 10.84
CA CYS A 21 -12.06 5.01 9.54
C CYS A 21 -10.72 5.73 9.46
N LYS A 22 -10.36 6.50 10.49
CA LYS A 22 -9.06 7.21 10.54
C LYS A 22 -7.87 6.26 10.50
N SER A 23 -7.99 5.09 11.14
CA SER A 23 -6.99 4.03 11.07
C SER A 23 -6.82 3.51 9.65
N PHE A 24 -7.92 3.20 8.95
CA PHE A 24 -7.87 2.77 7.54
C PHE A 24 -7.26 3.82 6.61
N GLU A 25 -7.59 5.11 6.80
CA GLU A 25 -6.95 6.20 6.05
C GLU A 25 -5.43 6.19 6.24
N THR A 26 -4.97 6.01 7.47
CA THR A 26 -3.54 5.96 7.79
C THR A 26 -2.85 4.79 7.09
N VAL A 27 -3.46 3.62 7.11
CA VAL A 27 -2.94 2.42 6.42
C VAL A 27 -2.83 2.67 4.91
N ILE A 28 -3.88 3.19 4.28
CA ILE A 28 -3.88 3.46 2.84
C ILE A 28 -2.82 4.49 2.44
N ASN A 29 -2.71 5.58 3.20
CA ASN A 29 -1.71 6.60 2.92
C ASN A 29 -0.29 6.02 3.05
N THR A 30 -0.04 5.25 4.11
CA THR A 30 1.26 4.59 4.30
C THR A 30 1.56 3.57 3.20
N LEU A 31 0.55 2.85 2.70
CA LEU A 31 0.72 1.91 1.60
C LEU A 31 1.03 2.62 0.28
N ASN A 32 0.41 3.78 0.02
CA ASN A 32 0.77 4.62 -1.11
C ASN A 32 2.22 5.12 -1.02
N ASP A 33 2.63 5.66 0.13
CA ASP A 33 4.01 6.11 0.36
C ASP A 33 5.02 4.96 0.14
N TYR A 34 4.67 3.76 0.59
CA TYR A 34 5.47 2.56 0.35
C TYR A 34 5.59 2.23 -1.14
N CYS A 35 4.49 2.30 -1.90
CA CYS A 35 4.50 2.04 -3.35
C CYS A 35 5.40 3.03 -4.10
N GLU A 36 5.33 4.32 -3.76
CA GLU A 36 6.22 5.35 -4.32
C GLU A 36 7.69 5.10 -3.99
N ALA A 37 7.98 4.74 -2.74
CA ALA A 37 9.33 4.39 -2.30
C ALA A 37 9.87 3.14 -3.01
N ALA A 38 9.04 2.10 -3.17
CA ALA A 38 9.38 0.88 -3.89
C ALA A 38 9.71 1.16 -5.37
N GLY A 39 8.90 1.98 -6.05
CA GLY A 39 9.17 2.42 -7.42
C GLY A 39 10.48 3.19 -7.55
N SER A 40 10.78 4.06 -6.58
CA SER A 40 12.04 4.81 -6.54
C SER A 40 13.26 3.90 -6.30
N MET A 41 13.12 2.91 -5.40
CA MET A 41 14.16 1.91 -5.13
C MET A 41 14.47 1.09 -6.38
N LEU A 42 13.44 0.63 -7.08
CA LEU A 42 13.58 -0.10 -8.34
C LEU A 42 14.37 0.69 -9.39
N ALA A 43 14.07 1.98 -9.54
CA ALA A 43 14.78 2.85 -10.45
C ALA A 43 16.26 3.03 -10.06
N LEU A 44 16.54 3.11 -8.76
CA LEU A 44 17.90 3.25 -8.23
C LEU A 44 18.73 1.97 -8.45
N GLN A 45 18.15 0.79 -8.21
CA GLN A 45 18.81 -0.50 -8.43
C GLN A 45 19.28 -0.64 -9.88
N LYS A 46 18.43 -0.31 -10.86
CA LYS A 46 18.78 -0.34 -12.29
C LYS A 46 19.90 0.65 -12.63
N LYS A 47 19.85 1.86 -12.07
CA LYS A 47 20.91 2.86 -12.24
C LYS A 47 22.24 2.39 -11.67
N LEU A 48 22.22 1.76 -10.49
CA LEU A 48 23.40 1.23 -9.84
C LEU A 48 24.00 0.06 -10.63
N ALA A 49 23.16 -0.89 -11.08
CA ALA A 49 23.60 -2.00 -11.93
C ALA A 49 24.31 -1.50 -13.19
N ARG A 50 23.77 -0.46 -13.84
CA ARG A 50 24.41 0.18 -15.00
C ARG A 50 25.75 0.82 -14.65
N ALA A 51 25.81 1.63 -13.58
CA ALA A 51 27.05 2.28 -13.16
C ALA A 51 28.17 1.27 -12.83
N LEU A 52 27.80 0.14 -12.21
CA LEU A 52 28.72 -0.96 -11.93
C LEU A 52 29.27 -1.59 -13.21
N ARG A 53 28.43 -1.86 -14.22
CA ARG A 53 28.87 -2.39 -15.52
C ARG A 53 29.74 -1.40 -16.29
N ASP A 54 29.34 -0.14 -16.33
CA ASP A 54 30.10 0.91 -17.01
C ASP A 54 31.51 0.99 -16.39
N THR A 55 31.62 0.94 -15.06
CA THR A 55 32.90 0.93 -14.34
C THR A 55 33.69 -0.35 -14.59
N ALA A 56 33.05 -1.51 -14.60
CA ALA A 56 33.68 -2.79 -14.89
C ALA A 56 34.30 -2.85 -16.30
N SER A 57 33.71 -2.12 -17.26
CA SER A 57 34.15 -2.08 -18.66
C SER A 57 35.38 -1.20 -18.91
N LEU A 58 35.79 -0.38 -17.94
CA LEU A 58 36.94 0.51 -18.10
C LEU A 58 38.25 -0.30 -18.14
N ARG A 59 39.13 0.03 -19.09
CA ARG A 59 40.43 -0.66 -19.26
C ARG A 59 41.32 -0.61 -18.01
N VAL A 60 41.15 0.43 -17.18
CA VAL A 60 41.94 0.66 -15.96
C VAL A 60 41.47 -0.13 -14.74
N THR A 61 40.27 -0.73 -14.78
CA THR A 61 39.65 -1.37 -13.62
C THR A 61 40.36 -2.67 -13.20
N GLY A 62 41.03 -3.35 -14.13
CA GLY A 62 41.70 -4.63 -13.89
C GLY A 62 40.71 -5.80 -13.74
N ALA A 63 41.19 -7.03 -13.99
CA ALA A 63 40.32 -8.21 -14.12
C ALA A 63 39.55 -8.57 -12.83
N ILE A 64 40.21 -8.52 -11.67
CA ILE A 64 39.59 -8.90 -10.39
C ILE A 64 38.48 -7.91 -10.00
N PRO A 65 38.71 -6.58 -9.95
CA PRO A 65 37.64 -5.63 -9.66
C PRO A 65 36.54 -5.62 -10.74
N ALA A 66 36.87 -5.80 -12.02
CA ALA A 66 35.88 -5.86 -13.09
C ALA A 66 34.91 -7.05 -12.93
N ASN A 67 35.43 -8.22 -12.55
CA ASN A 67 34.61 -9.39 -12.25
C ASN A 67 33.69 -9.15 -11.04
N ALA A 68 34.22 -8.56 -9.97
CA ALA A 68 33.44 -8.23 -8.77
C ALA A 68 32.31 -7.24 -9.09
N LEU A 69 32.62 -6.14 -9.79
CA LEU A 69 31.65 -5.13 -10.21
C LEU A 69 30.56 -5.72 -11.13
N SER A 70 30.95 -6.58 -12.07
CA SER A 70 30.01 -7.26 -12.97
C SER A 70 29.08 -8.22 -12.21
N ALA A 71 29.61 -8.96 -11.23
CA ALA A 71 28.80 -9.83 -10.37
C ALA A 71 27.82 -9.00 -9.53
N SER A 72 28.27 -7.90 -8.91
CA SER A 72 27.40 -6.98 -8.18
C SER A 72 26.30 -6.38 -9.06
N ALA A 73 26.62 -5.99 -10.30
CA ALA A 73 25.62 -5.49 -11.24
C ALA A 73 24.52 -6.53 -11.52
N ASN A 74 24.90 -7.79 -11.71
CA ASN A 74 23.94 -8.87 -11.94
C ASN A 74 23.03 -9.09 -10.72
N ILE A 75 23.57 -8.97 -9.49
CA ILE A 75 22.75 -9.05 -8.27
C ILE A 75 21.68 -7.95 -8.27
N PHE A 76 22.05 -6.71 -8.57
CA PHE A 76 21.10 -5.59 -8.60
C PHE A 76 20.06 -5.72 -9.72
N ASP A 77 20.40 -6.28 -10.88
CA ASP A 77 19.41 -6.57 -11.91
C ASP A 77 18.39 -7.59 -11.44
N ILE A 78 18.84 -8.71 -10.86
CA ILE A 78 17.96 -9.74 -10.32
C ILE A 78 17.07 -9.16 -9.22
N MET A 79 17.63 -8.35 -8.32
CA MET A 79 16.85 -7.65 -7.29
C MET A 79 15.80 -6.74 -7.94
N SER A 80 16.17 -5.98 -8.98
CA SER A 80 15.24 -5.09 -9.68
C SER A 80 14.11 -5.85 -10.38
N ASP A 81 14.36 -7.04 -10.90
CA ASP A 81 13.33 -7.87 -11.52
C ASP A 81 12.35 -8.43 -10.47
N ILE A 82 12.86 -8.81 -9.30
CA ILE A 82 12.05 -9.29 -8.18
C ILE A 82 11.23 -8.14 -7.60
N ASP A 83 11.87 -7.04 -7.23
CA ASP A 83 11.23 -5.87 -6.65
C ASP A 83 10.23 -5.24 -7.63
N GLY A 84 10.51 -5.28 -8.93
CA GLY A 84 9.57 -4.84 -9.96
C GLY A 84 8.31 -5.71 -10.05
N LYS A 85 8.37 -7.00 -9.70
CA LYS A 85 7.17 -7.87 -9.62
C LYS A 85 6.39 -7.59 -8.34
N PHE A 86 7.07 -7.47 -7.21
CA PHE A 86 6.42 -7.18 -5.93
C PHE A 86 5.81 -5.78 -5.88
N GLY A 87 6.50 -4.77 -6.41
CA GLY A 87 6.01 -3.40 -6.53
C GLY A 87 4.67 -3.34 -7.28
N LYS A 88 4.57 -4.02 -8.43
CA LYS A 88 3.31 -4.10 -9.20
C LYS A 88 2.16 -4.76 -8.42
N ILE A 89 2.47 -5.76 -7.60
CA ILE A 89 1.45 -6.39 -6.74
C ILE A 89 1.01 -5.41 -5.66
N ALA A 90 1.97 -4.74 -5.00
CA ALA A 90 1.68 -3.74 -3.99
C ALA A 90 0.84 -2.58 -4.55
N ASP A 91 1.19 -2.03 -5.71
CA ASP A 91 0.42 -0.98 -6.40
C ASP A 91 -1.03 -1.42 -6.62
N LYS A 92 -1.22 -2.63 -7.16
CA LYS A 92 -2.56 -3.17 -7.46
C LYS A 92 -3.40 -3.36 -6.21
N GLU A 93 -2.83 -3.92 -5.14
CA GLU A 93 -3.53 -4.10 -3.88
C GLU A 93 -3.83 -2.75 -3.21
N CYS A 94 -2.91 -1.78 -3.31
CA CYS A 94 -3.13 -0.42 -2.81
C CYS A 94 -4.31 0.25 -3.52
N ASP A 95 -4.36 0.19 -4.85
CA ASP A 95 -5.46 0.73 -5.65
C ASP A 95 -6.80 0.06 -5.30
N SER A 96 -6.79 -1.27 -5.18
CA SER A 96 -7.97 -2.07 -4.84
C SER A 96 -8.53 -1.70 -3.47
N ILE A 97 -7.68 -1.69 -2.43
CA ILE A 97 -8.06 -1.35 -1.06
C ILE A 97 -8.52 0.10 -0.97
N SER A 98 -7.81 1.03 -1.62
CA SER A 98 -8.17 2.44 -1.67
C SER A 98 -9.57 2.65 -2.28
N SER A 99 -9.87 1.94 -3.36
CA SER A 99 -11.20 1.96 -3.99
C SER A 99 -12.28 1.43 -3.05
N GLU A 100 -12.05 0.29 -2.40
CA GLU A 100 -13.03 -0.31 -1.49
C GLU A 100 -13.29 0.56 -0.26
N VAL A 101 -12.25 1.09 0.38
CA VAL A 101 -12.42 1.99 1.54
C VAL A 101 -13.18 3.25 1.14
N LYS A 102 -12.89 3.83 -0.03
CA LYS A 102 -13.64 4.98 -0.55
C LYS A 102 -15.12 4.67 -0.75
N LYS A 103 -15.46 3.47 -1.24
CA LYS A 103 -16.87 3.03 -1.38
C LYS A 103 -17.53 2.88 0.00
N TRP A 104 -16.85 2.26 0.94
CA TRP A 104 -17.34 2.07 2.30
C TRP A 104 -17.56 3.39 3.04
N PHE A 105 -16.64 4.34 2.94
CA PHE A 105 -16.81 5.66 3.57
C PHE A 105 -18.01 6.43 3.00
N LYS A 106 -18.22 6.34 1.68
CA LYS A 106 -19.43 6.91 1.05
C LYS A 106 -20.71 6.25 1.53
N LYS A 107 -20.69 4.94 1.75
CA LYS A 107 -21.84 4.18 2.27
C LYS A 107 -22.11 4.56 3.73
N LEU A 108 -21.07 4.59 4.57
CA LEU A 108 -21.16 4.99 5.97
C LEU A 108 -21.77 6.39 6.12
N ALA A 109 -21.27 7.37 5.37
CA ALA A 109 -21.81 8.74 5.42
C ALA A 109 -23.30 8.83 5.06
N LYS A 110 -23.77 7.98 4.13
CA LYS A 110 -25.20 7.91 3.77
C LYS A 110 -26.03 7.28 4.89
N GLU A 111 -25.55 6.18 5.46
CA GLU A 111 -26.23 5.47 6.56
C GLU A 111 -26.32 6.34 7.81
N GLU A 112 -25.24 7.05 8.14
CA GLU A 112 -25.21 8.03 9.22
C GLU A 112 -26.23 9.16 9.04
N LYS A 113 -26.31 9.73 7.83
CA LYS A 113 -27.32 10.76 7.54
C LYS A 113 -28.75 10.22 7.72
N VAL A 114 -29.03 9.03 7.21
CA VAL A 114 -30.35 8.38 7.35
C VAL A 114 -30.68 8.11 8.82
N HIS A 115 -29.68 7.70 9.60
CA HIS A 115 -29.84 7.48 11.04
C HIS A 115 -30.17 8.79 11.77
N ASP A 116 -29.41 9.86 11.49
CA ASP A 116 -29.62 11.17 12.10
C ASP A 116 -31.01 11.76 11.75
N GLU A 117 -31.46 11.60 10.50
CA GLU A 117 -32.82 11.97 10.07
C GLU A 117 -33.90 11.17 10.82
N ARG A 118 -33.71 9.86 11.04
CA ARG A 118 -34.66 9.03 11.81
C ARG A 118 -34.76 9.49 13.26
N ILE A 119 -33.64 9.77 13.91
CA ILE A 119 -33.63 10.29 15.29
C ILE A 119 -34.32 11.65 15.35
N SER A 120 -34.00 12.56 14.43
CA SER A 120 -34.64 13.89 14.38
C SER A 120 -36.16 13.78 14.21
N ASN A 121 -36.63 12.91 13.32
CA ASN A 121 -38.07 12.69 13.09
C ASN A 121 -38.77 12.06 14.29
N ALA A 122 -38.11 11.17 15.02
CA ALA A 122 -38.65 10.58 16.24
C ALA A 122 -38.77 11.64 17.35
N ASN A 123 -37.75 12.46 17.54
CA ASN A 123 -37.74 13.54 18.54
C ASN A 123 -38.80 14.61 18.24
N ALA A 124 -39.06 14.91 16.97
CA ALA A 124 -40.11 15.86 16.57
C ALA A 124 -41.55 15.38 16.87
N ARG A 125 -41.74 14.12 17.25
CA ARG A 125 -43.05 13.51 17.59
C ARG A 125 -43.28 13.35 19.10
N ILE A 126 -42.33 13.78 19.93
CA ILE A 126 -42.37 13.80 21.40
C ILE A 126 -42.57 15.25 21.84
#